data_AF-A0A967GRD6-F1
#
_entry.id   AF-A0A967GRD6-F1
#
_cell.length_a   1.000
_cell.length_b   1.000
_cell.length_c   1.000
_cell.angle_alpha   90.00
_cell.angle_beta   90.00
_cell.angle_gamma   90.00
#
_symmetry.space_group_name_H-M   'P 1'
#
loop_
_entity.id
_entity.type
_entity.pdbx_description
1 polymer ?
#
loop_
_entity_poly.entity_id
_entity_poly.type
_entity_poly.pdbx_seq_one_letter_code
_entity_poly.pdbx_strand_id
1 'polypeptide(L)' 'MACAAVPSWQKAKRIVFLGDSITFAGHYVSWVEAWMSMKHPDPERVVINLGLPSETVSGLS' A
#
# COMPACT_ATOMS: atom_id res chain seq x y z
N MET A 1 2.98 27.31 8.10
CA MET A 1 2.94 25.83 7.97
C MET A 1 2.28 25.51 6.63
N ALA A 2 3.04 25.02 5.65
CA ALA A 2 2.45 24.62 4.37
C ALA A 2 1.84 23.21 4.54
N CYS A 3 0.54 23.07 4.25
CA CYS A 3 -0.08 21.76 4.11
C CYS A 3 0.46 21.15 2.82
N ALA A 4 1.39 20.19 2.91
CA ALA A 4 1.89 19.50 1.73
C ALA A 4 0.71 18.77 1.06
N ALA A 5 0.49 19.03 -0.23
CA ALA A 5 -0.54 18.34 -0.99
C ALA A 5 -0.27 16.83 -0.93
N VAL A 6 -1.24 16.05 -0.47
CA VAL A 6 -1.12 14.59 -0.46
C VAL A 6 -0.98 14.13 -1.91
N PRO A 7 0.15 13.48 -2.28
CA PRO A 7 0.35 13.05 -3.65
C PRO A 7 -0.74 12.03 -4.02
N SER A 8 -1.33 12.19 -5.20
CA SER A 8 -2.30 11.21 -5.70
C SER A 8 -1.60 9.88 -5.95
N TRP A 9 -2.19 8.80 -5.43
CA TRP A 9 -1.75 7.43 -5.63
C TRP A 9 -1.65 7.04 -7.11
N GLN A 10 -2.40 7.70 -7.99
CA GLN A 10 -2.38 7.44 -9.44
C GLN A 10 -1.02 7.73 -10.08
N LYS A 11 -0.24 8.65 -9.49
CA LYS A 11 1.12 8.99 -9.94
C LYS A 11 2.21 8.25 -9.16
N ALA A 12 1.83 7.45 -8.15
CA ALA A 12 2.78 6.74 -7.32
C ALA A 12 3.29 5.50 -8.06
N LYS A 13 4.62 5.40 -8.20
CA LYS A 13 5.28 4.20 -8.75
C LYS A 13 5.36 3.06 -7.74
N ARG A 14 5.38 3.38 -6.45
CA ARG A 14 5.47 2.39 -5.37
C ARG A 14 4.39 2.69 -4.34
N ILE A 15 3.56 1.70 -4.06
CA ILE A 15 2.49 1.79 -3.08
C ILE A 15 2.76 0.73 -2.01
N VAL A 16 2.94 1.17 -0.77
CA VAL A 16 3.24 0.30 0.36
C VAL A 16 1.98 0.14 1.21
N PHE A 17 1.60 -1.09 1.47
CA PHE A 17 0.60 -1.45 2.47
C PHE A 17 1.33 -1.91 3.73
N LEU A 18 1.17 -1.15 4.80
CA LEU A 18 1.79 -1.41 6.10
C LEU A 18 0.72 -1.79 7.10
N GLY A 19 0.98 -2.77 7.96
CA GLY A 19 0.07 -3.15 9.03
C GLY A 19 0.44 -4.46 9.68
N ASP A 20 -0.52 -5.12 10.30
CA ASP A 20 -0.30 -6.29 11.14
C ASP A 20 -0.52 -7.62 10.37
N SER A 21 -0.96 -8.66 11.08
CA SER A 21 -1.32 -9.96 10.50
C SER A 21 -2.46 -9.88 9.48
N ILE A 22 -3.35 -8.88 9.58
CA ILE A 22 -4.42 -8.64 8.61
C ILE A 22 -3.83 -8.16 7.30
N THR A 23 -2.84 -7.25 7.32
CA THR A 23 -2.16 -6.81 6.11
C THR A 23 -1.30 -7.94 5.54
N PHE A 24 -0.57 -8.65 6.40
CA PHE A 24 0.35 -9.72 6.00
C PHE A 24 -0.36 -10.87 5.27
N ALA A 25 -1.44 -11.41 5.86
CA ALA A 25 -2.15 -12.57 5.32
C ALA A 25 -3.47 -12.20 4.61
N GLY A 26 -3.89 -10.94 4.67
CA GLY A 26 -5.14 -10.49 4.07
C GLY A 26 -5.02 -10.34 2.57
N HIS A 27 -5.91 -11.02 1.84
CA HIS A 27 -6.00 -10.93 0.39
C HIS A 27 -6.45 -9.56 -0.14
N TYR A 28 -6.88 -8.64 0.73
CA TYR A 28 -7.35 -7.34 0.30
C TYR A 28 -6.25 -6.53 -0.42
N VAL A 29 -4.98 -6.69 -0.05
CA VAL A 29 -3.87 -6.04 -0.76
C VAL A 29 -3.82 -6.51 -2.21
N SER A 30 -3.92 -7.82 -2.44
CA SER A 30 -3.96 -8.42 -3.77
C SER A 30 -5.22 -8.03 -4.55
N TRP A 31 -6.38 -7.93 -3.89
CA TRP A 31 -7.61 -7.47 -4.54
C TRP A 31 -7.51 -6.00 -4.98
N VAL A 32 -6.92 -5.15 -4.15
CA VAL A 32 -6.68 -3.74 -4.49
C VAL A 32 -5.68 -3.63 -5.63
N GLU A 33 -4.58 -4.38 -5.59
CA GLU A 33 -3.61 -4.45 -6.69
C GLU A 33 -4.27 -4.88 -8.01
N ALA A 34 -5.06 -5.95 -7.98
CA ALA A 34 -5.78 -6.43 -9.16
C ALA A 34 -6.76 -5.36 -9.70
N TRP A 35 -7.52 -4.71 -8.82
CA TRP A 35 -8.41 -3.62 -9.19
C TRP A 35 -7.65 -2.44 -9.82
N MET A 36 -6.52 -2.05 -9.24
CA MET A 36 -5.65 -1.00 -9.77
C MET A 36 -5.11 -1.37 -11.16
N SER A 37 -4.63 -2.59 -11.36
CA SER A 37 -4.13 -3.06 -12.66
C SER A 37 -5.22 -3.11 -13.72
N MET A 38 -6.47 -3.40 -13.35
CA MET A 38 -7.60 -3.40 -14.28
C MET A 38 -8.11 -2.00 -14.65
N LYS A 39 -8.19 -1.07 -13.69
CA LYS A 39 -8.79 0.26 -13.90
C LYS A 39 -7.78 1.34 -14.27
N HIS A 40 -6.55 1.21 -13.79
CA HIS A 40 -5.47 2.17 -13.97
C HIS A 40 -4.15 1.44 -14.28
N PRO A 41 -4.09 0.73 -15.42
CA PRO A 41 -2.93 -0.05 -15.81
C PRO A 41 -1.69 0.85 -15.90
N ASP A 42 -0.69 0.51 -15.10
CA ASP A 42 0.60 1.19 -15.06
C ASP A 42 1.68 0.11 -14.86
N PRO A 43 2.47 -0.21 -15.91
CA PRO A 43 3.45 -1.29 -15.85
C PRO A 43 4.63 -0.99 -14.93
N GLU A 44 4.85 0.28 -14.55
CA GLU A 44 5.91 0.66 -13.62
C GLU A 44 5.43 0.69 -12.16
N ARG A 45 4.12 0.50 -11.91
CA ARG A 45 3.56 0.52 -10.56
C ARG A 45 3.83 -0.79 -9.84
N VAL A 46 4.39 -0.68 -8.64
CA VAL A 46 4.65 -1.80 -7.74
C VAL A 46 3.85 -1.63 -6.46
N VAL A 47 3.04 -2.65 -6.12
CA VAL A 47 2.39 -2.77 -4.81
C VAL A 47 3.24 -3.64 -3.90
N ILE A 48 3.51 -3.17 -2.68
CA ILE A 48 4.36 -3.86 -1.71
C ILE A 48 3.53 -4.09 -0.44
N ASN A 49 3.36 -5.37 -0.07
CA ASN A 49 2.79 -5.76 1.21
C ASN A 49 3.90 -5.87 2.26
N LEU A 50 3.91 -4.95 3.22
CA LEU A 50 4.79 -4.95 4.39
C LEU A 50 3.98 -5.17 5.68
N GLY A 51 3.06 -6.13 5.68
CA GLY A 51 2.42 -6.55 6.93
C GLY A 51 3.39 -7.33 7.82
N LEU A 52 3.37 -7.08 9.13
CA LEU A 52 4.13 -7.86 10.12
C LEU A 52 3.16 -8.43 11.17
N PRO A 53 3.02 -9.75 11.30
CA PRO A 53 2.13 -10.34 12.28
C PRO A 53 2.41 -9.86 13.71
N SER A 54 1.33 -9.54 14.44
CA SER A 54 1.38 -9.06 15.84
C SER A 54 2.10 -7.72 16.04
N GLU A 55 2.30 -6.93 14.98
CA GLU A 55 2.86 -5.59 15.08
C GLU A 55 1.89 -4.60 15.74
N THR A 56 2.45 -3.63 16.48
CA THR A 56 1.74 -2.50 17.06
C THR A 56 2.39 -1.19 16.61
N VAL A 57 1.71 -0.05 16.77
CA VAL A 57 2.12 1.29 16.28
C VAL A 57 3.53 1.73 16.74
N SER A 58 4.07 1.12 17.79
CA SER A 58 5.40 1.36 18.36
C SER A 58 6.58 0.61 17.70
N GLY A 59 6.33 -0.32 16.75
CA GLY A 59 7.36 -1.11 16.07
C GLY A 59 7.94 -0.48 14.79
N LEU A 60 7.34 0.60 14.30
CA LEU A 60 7.62 1.22 13.01
C LEU A 60 8.63 2.38 13.17
N SER A 61 9.91 2.05 13.38
CA SER A 61 11.02 3.03 13.45
C SER A 61 11.94 2.97 12.24
#